data_AF-M8CUU6-F1
#
_entry.id   AF-M8CUU6-F1
#
_cell.length_a   1.000
_cell.length_b   1.000
_cell.length_c   1.000
_cell.angle_alpha   90.00
_cell.angle_beta   90.00
_cell.angle_gamma   90.00
#
_symmetry.space_group_name_H-M   'P 1'
#
loop_
_entity.id
_entity.type
_entity.pdbx_description
1 polymer ?
#
loop_
_entity_poly.entity_id
_entity_poly.type
_entity_poly.pdbx_seq_one_letter_code
_entity_poly.pdbx_strand_id
1 'polypeptide(L)'
;MGAPQRNRVQKIQTSYVIQQEKQEHKKARRRKKIFIRFSMLATVALAASSLFLYLMMAQSSTIDKQIKTKEQLEEKLSTLQKDEKRLQEEIKKLNDDQYIAELARKQYFLSKEGEIIFITPDD
;
A
#
# COMPACT_ATOMS: atom_id res chain seq x y z
N MET A 1 -66.92 -20.53 23.22
CA MET A 1 -66.93 -19.57 22.09
C MET A 1 -67.19 -18.18 22.66
N GLY A 2 -66.19 -17.29 22.67
CA GLY A 2 -66.34 -15.92 23.17
C GLY A 2 -66.35 -14.93 22.00
N ALA A 3 -67.42 -14.15 21.86
CA ALA A 3 -67.57 -13.15 20.79
C ALA A 3 -66.69 -11.91 21.03
N PRO A 4 -66.15 -11.25 19.99
CA PRO A 4 -65.30 -10.08 20.16
C PRO A 4 -66.14 -8.82 20.48
N GLN A 5 -65.80 -8.17 21.59
CA GLN A 5 -66.35 -6.87 22.01
C GLN A 5 -66.06 -5.80 20.95
N ARG A 6 -67.10 -5.29 20.29
CA ARG A 6 -67.00 -4.16 19.35
C ARG A 6 -67.16 -2.85 20.11
N ASN A 7 -66.04 -2.22 20.44
CA ASN A 7 -66.01 -0.85 20.98
C ASN A 7 -66.51 0.15 19.92
N ARG A 8 -67.81 0.48 19.95
CA ARG A 8 -68.42 1.54 19.12
C ARG A 8 -68.32 2.90 19.85
N VAL A 9 -67.12 3.41 20.05
CA VAL A 9 -66.95 4.81 20.47
C VAL A 9 -66.66 5.63 19.22
N GLN A 10 -67.64 6.47 18.81
CA GLN A 10 -67.47 7.37 17.68
C GLN A 10 -66.58 8.53 18.07
N LYS A 11 -65.59 8.86 17.24
CA LYS A 11 -64.69 10.00 17.45
C LYS A 11 -65.50 11.31 17.46
N ILE A 12 -65.11 12.24 18.33
CA ILE A 12 -65.77 13.54 18.42
C ILE A 12 -65.51 14.34 17.13
N GLN A 13 -66.57 14.63 16.38
CA GLN A 13 -66.50 15.34 15.10
C GLN A 13 -66.50 16.87 15.33
N THR A 14 -65.44 17.40 15.94
CA THR A 14 -65.26 18.86 16.08
C THR A 14 -64.28 19.38 15.05
N SER A 15 -64.47 20.63 14.60
CA SER A 15 -63.54 21.31 13.70
C SER A 15 -62.12 21.37 14.27
N TYR A 16 -61.98 21.51 15.59
CA TYR A 16 -60.70 21.52 16.29
C TYR A 16 -59.97 20.16 16.21
N VAL A 17 -60.67 19.06 16.51
CA VAL A 17 -60.09 17.70 16.47
C VAL A 17 -59.67 17.34 15.04
N ILE A 18 -60.50 17.68 14.05
CA ILE A 18 -60.18 17.47 12.62
C ILE A 18 -58.96 18.28 12.19
N GLN A 19 -58.83 19.53 12.66
CA GLN A 19 -57.65 20.36 12.36
C GLN A 19 -56.38 19.78 13.01
N GLN A 20 -56.46 19.32 14.26
CA GLN A 20 -55.35 18.71 14.98
C GLN A 20 -54.88 17.41 14.31
N GLU A 21 -55.80 16.52 13.93
CA GLU A 21 -55.47 15.29 13.17
C GLU A 21 -54.83 15.64 11.83
N LYS A 22 -55.35 16.63 11.07
CA LYS A 22 -54.74 17.07 9.82
C LYS A 22 -53.31 17.60 10.01
N GLN A 23 -53.05 18.35 11.09
CA GLN A 23 -51.70 18.83 11.39
C GLN A 23 -50.75 17.69 11.76
N GLU A 24 -51.18 16.74 12.58
CA GLU A 24 -50.38 15.56 12.94
C GLU A 24 -50.09 14.67 11.73
N HIS A 25 -51.07 14.46 10.85
CA HIS A 25 -50.86 13.76 9.58
C HIS A 25 -49.88 14.50 8.66
N LYS A 26 -49.94 15.83 8.59
CA LYS A 26 -48.98 16.64 7.82
C LYS A 26 -47.56 16.52 8.39
N LYS A 27 -47.39 16.60 9.71
CA LYS A 27 -46.10 16.41 10.39
C LYS A 27 -45.56 14.99 10.18
N ALA A 28 -46.39 13.97 10.32
CA ALA A 28 -46.01 12.57 10.08
C ALA A 28 -45.57 12.32 8.64
N ARG A 29 -46.28 12.88 7.64
CA ARG A 29 -45.87 12.83 6.23
C ARG A 29 -44.53 13.53 5.99
N ARG A 30 -44.29 14.68 6.63
CA ARG A 30 -43.00 15.39 6.55
C ARG A 30 -41.86 14.55 7.15
N ARG A 31 -42.05 14.00 8.36
CA ARG A 31 -41.06 13.11 9.01
C ARG A 31 -40.73 11.89 8.15
N LYS A 32 -41.76 11.23 7.58
CA LYS A 32 -41.57 10.09 6.67
C LYS A 32 -40.76 10.47 5.43
N LYS A 33 -41.04 11.62 4.80
CA LYS A 33 -40.26 12.10 3.64
C LYS A 33 -38.81 12.39 4.00
N ILE A 34 -38.55 12.99 5.15
CA ILE A 34 -37.17 13.26 5.63
C ILE A 34 -36.44 11.95 5.88
N PHE A 35 -37.08 10.98 6.55
CA PHE A 35 -36.48 9.69 6.84
C PHE A 35 -36.18 8.90 5.56
N ILE A 36 -37.07 8.92 4.57
CA ILE A 36 -36.83 8.30 3.27
C ILE A 36 -35.64 8.95 2.56
N ARG A 37 -35.57 10.29 2.52
CA ARG A 37 -34.43 11.01 1.94
C ARG A 37 -33.12 10.70 2.64
N PHE A 38 -33.13 10.67 3.96
CA PHE A 38 -31.95 10.32 4.76
C PHE A 38 -31.53 8.87 4.53
N SER A 39 -32.49 7.93 4.48
CA SER A 39 -32.20 6.53 4.19
C SER A 39 -31.59 6.33 2.80
N MET A 40 -32.08 7.04 1.79
CA MET A 40 -31.53 6.99 0.43
C MET A 40 -30.11 7.55 0.37
N LEU A 41 -29.84 8.62 1.11
CA LEU A 41 -28.50 9.20 1.17
C LEU A 41 -27.54 8.29 1.95
N ALA A 42 -28.01 7.67 3.03
CA ALA A 42 -27.24 6.71 3.81
C ALA A 42 -26.89 5.45 3.00
N THR A 43 -27.82 4.91 2.20
CA THR A 43 -27.53 3.75 1.34
C THR A 43 -26.49 4.08 0.27
N VAL A 44 -26.58 5.25 -0.35
CA VAL A 44 -25.58 5.72 -1.33
C VAL A 44 -24.22 5.91 -0.67
N ALA A 45 -24.17 6.52 0.53
CA ALA A 45 -22.93 6.71 1.27
C ALA A 45 -22.29 5.37 1.67
N LEU A 46 -23.09 4.38 2.10
CA LEU A 46 -22.62 3.04 2.42
C LEU A 46 -22.06 2.32 1.18
N ALA A 47 -22.74 2.43 0.04
CA ALA A 47 -22.26 1.85 -1.23
C ALA A 47 -20.95 2.52 -1.71
N ALA A 48 -20.84 3.84 -1.57
CA ALA A 48 -19.60 4.55 -1.90
C ALA A 48 -18.45 4.15 -0.95
N SER A 49 -18.74 4.01 0.34
CA SER A 49 -17.77 3.60 1.35
C SER A 49 -17.28 2.16 1.13
N SER A 50 -18.17 1.23 0.78
CA SER A 50 -17.77 -0.16 0.48
C SER A 50 -16.88 -0.26 -0.76
N LEU A 51 -17.20 0.49 -1.82
CA LEU A 51 -16.34 0.61 -3.00
C LEU A 51 -14.98 1.21 -2.65
N PHE A 52 -14.96 2.28 -1.85
CA PHE A 52 -13.70 2.91 -1.42
C PHE A 52 -12.81 1.94 -0.62
N LEU A 53 -13.40 1.19 0.32
CA LEU A 53 -12.68 0.18 1.08
C LEU A 53 -12.13 -0.95 0.19
N TYR A 54 -12.90 -1.39 -0.80
CA TYR A 54 -12.46 -2.38 -1.77
C TYR A 54 -11.24 -1.90 -2.58
N LEU A 55 -11.28 -0.65 -3.07
CA LEU A 55 -10.16 -0.04 -3.78
C LEU A 55 -8.90 0.10 -2.90
N MET A 56 -9.07 0.49 -1.63
CA MET A 56 -7.97 0.57 -0.66
C MET A 56 -7.32 -0.79 -0.40
N MET A 57 -8.13 -1.84 -0.21
CA MET A 57 -7.61 -3.20 0.00
C MET A 57 -6.83 -3.72 -1.22
N ALA A 58 -7.32 -3.44 -2.43
CA ALA A 58 -6.63 -3.81 -3.67
C ALA A 58 -5.25 -3.15 -3.79
N GLN A 59 -5.12 -1.89 -3.34
CA GLN A 59 -3.86 -1.15 -3.39
C GLN A 59 -2.83 -1.61 -2.34
N SER A 60 -3.26 -2.06 -1.16
CA SER A 60 -2.37 -2.47 -0.07
C SER A 60 -1.35 -3.54 -0.51
N SER A 61 -1.82 -4.61 -1.17
CA SER A 61 -0.94 -5.68 -1.66
C SER A 61 0.03 -5.22 -2.76
N THR A 62 -0.30 -4.14 -3.48
CA THR A 62 0.55 -3.57 -4.51
C THR A 62 1.65 -2.71 -3.88
N ILE A 63 1.32 -1.97 -2.83
CA ILE A 63 2.26 -1.13 -2.08
C ILE A 63 3.34 -2.01 -1.43
N ASP A 64 2.96 -3.09 -0.73
CA ASP A 64 3.92 -3.99 -0.09
C ASP A 64 4.88 -4.63 -1.10
N LYS A 65 4.37 -5.01 -2.28
CA LYS A 65 5.21 -5.53 -3.37
C LYS A 65 6.19 -4.46 -3.87
N GLN A 66 5.72 -3.23 -4.06
CA GLN A 66 6.58 -2.13 -4.50
C GLN A 66 7.66 -1.78 -3.49
N ILE A 67 7.36 -1.82 -2.18
CA ILE A 67 8.34 -1.60 -1.12
C ILE A 67 9.43 -2.68 -1.19
N LYS A 68 9.05 -3.96 -1.23
CA LYS A 68 10.03 -5.06 -1.34
C LYS A 68 10.87 -4.98 -2.60
N THR A 69 10.26 -4.64 -3.74
CA THR A 69 11.00 -4.46 -5.00
C THR A 69 11.97 -3.29 -4.90
N LYS A 70 11.60 -2.19 -4.24
CA LYS A 70 12.51 -1.07 -3.99
C LYS A 70 13.70 -1.48 -3.14
N GLU A 71 13.47 -2.14 -2.00
CA GLU A 71 14.55 -2.62 -1.13
C GLU A 71 15.52 -3.53 -1.87
N GLN A 72 15.00 -4.48 -2.66
CA GLN A 72 15.83 -5.36 -3.49
C GLN A 72 16.62 -4.62 -4.57
N LEU A 73 16.04 -3.58 -5.17
CA LEU A 73 16.73 -2.76 -6.16
C LEU A 73 17.82 -1.89 -5.52
N GLU A 74 17.57 -1.33 -4.34
CA GLU A 74 18.55 -0.55 -3.59
C GLU A 74 19.74 -1.41 -3.15
N GLU A 75 19.48 -2.63 -2.68
CA GLU A 75 20.54 -3.58 -2.35
C GLU A 75 21.39 -3.92 -3.59
N LYS A 76 20.74 -4.27 -4.71
CA LYS A 76 21.44 -4.54 -5.98
C LYS A 76 22.23 -3.35 -6.49
N LEU A 77 21.70 -2.14 -6.32
CA LEU A 77 22.38 -0.92 -6.73
C LEU A 77 23.63 -0.69 -5.85
N SER A 78 23.52 -0.91 -4.55
CA SER A 78 24.65 -0.82 -3.63
C SER A 78 25.75 -1.83 -3.95
N THR A 79 25.39 -3.08 -4.25
CA THR A 79 26.38 -4.11 -4.63
C THR A 79 27.05 -3.76 -5.96
N LEU A 80 26.28 -3.38 -6.98
CA LEU A 80 26.83 -2.96 -8.27
C LEU A 80 27.75 -1.75 -8.16
N GLN A 81 27.42 -0.76 -7.32
CA GLN A 81 28.31 0.40 -7.09
C GLN A 81 29.62 0.01 -6.39
N LYS A 82 29.58 -0.95 -5.47
CA LYS A 82 30.81 -1.47 -4.84
C LYS A 82 31.67 -2.21 -5.84
N ASP A 83 31.06 -3.04 -6.68
CA ASP A 83 31.76 -3.75 -7.74
C ASP A 83 32.34 -2.80 -8.78
N GLU A 84 31.60 -1.77 -9.17
CA GLU A 84 32.09 -0.73 -10.08
C GLU A 84 33.34 -0.05 -9.50
N LYS A 85 33.32 0.37 -8.23
CA LYS A 85 34.48 0.98 -7.58
C LYS A 85 35.68 0.04 -7.51
N ARG A 86 35.45 -1.22 -7.11
CA ARG A 86 36.51 -2.24 -7.06
C ARG A 86 37.14 -2.47 -8.42
N LEU A 87 36.32 -2.60 -9.46
CA LEU A 87 36.78 -2.78 -10.84
C LEU A 87 37.52 -1.53 -11.35
N GLN A 88 37.05 -0.33 -11.03
CA GLN A 88 37.77 0.91 -11.38
C GLN A 88 39.14 1.00 -10.70
N GLU A 89 39.24 0.62 -9.42
CA GLU A 89 40.52 0.54 -8.72
C GLU A 89 41.45 -0.51 -9.34
N GLU A 90 40.91 -1.67 -9.72
CA GLU A 90 41.65 -2.73 -10.38
C GLU A 90 42.17 -2.29 -11.76
N ILE A 91 41.33 -1.63 -12.56
CA ILE A 91 41.75 -1.00 -13.83
C ILE A 91 42.87 0.01 -13.59
N LYS A 92 42.76 0.84 -12.55
CA LYS A 92 43.81 1.82 -12.23
C LYS A 92 45.12 1.14 -11.85
N LYS A 93 45.08 0.08 -11.05
CA LYS A 93 46.25 -0.72 -10.69
C LYS A 93 46.86 -1.40 -11.91
N LEU A 94 46.04 -1.98 -12.77
CA LEU A 94 46.49 -2.65 -14.00
C LEU A 94 47.03 -1.70 -15.07
N ASN A 95 46.75 -0.40 -14.98
CA ASN A 95 47.38 0.62 -15.82
C ASN A 95 48.71 1.15 -15.26
N ASP A 96 49.13 0.71 -14.07
CA ASP A 96 50.41 1.08 -13.46
C ASP A 96 51.48 0.03 -13.78
N ASP A 97 52.50 0.43 -14.53
CA ASP A 97 53.62 -0.44 -14.94
C ASP A 97 54.34 -1.08 -13.73
N GLN A 98 54.41 -0.40 -12.58
CA GLN A 98 55.02 -0.98 -11.38
C GLN A 98 54.18 -2.12 -10.82
N TYR A 99 52.87 -1.97 -10.79
CA TYR A 99 51.95 -3.00 -10.34
C TYR A 99 51.93 -4.20 -11.30
N ILE A 100 51.98 -3.96 -12.61
CA ILE A 100 52.10 -5.02 -13.62
C ILE A 100 53.41 -5.81 -13.43
N ALA A 101 54.53 -5.12 -13.19
CA ALA A 101 55.81 -5.78 -12.92
C ALA A 101 55.80 -6.59 -11.62
N GLU A 102 55.14 -6.10 -10.56
CA GLU A 102 54.97 -6.85 -9.31
C GLU A 102 54.06 -8.08 -9.49
N LEU A 103 52.97 -7.93 -10.25
CA LEU A 103 52.06 -9.02 -10.60
C LEU A 103 52.78 -10.10 -11.43
N ALA A 104 53.60 -9.69 -12.41
CA ALA A 104 54.41 -10.59 -13.21
C ALA A 104 55.45 -11.35 -12.38
N ARG A 105 56.07 -10.70 -11.39
CA ARG A 105 56.99 -11.36 -10.43
C ARG A 105 56.26 -12.37 -9.55
N LYS A 106 55.09 -12.01 -9.00
CA LYS A 106 54.34 -12.86 -8.06
C LYS A 106 53.62 -14.03 -8.73
N GLN A 107 52.94 -13.80 -9.85
CA GLN A 107 52.09 -14.82 -10.47
C GLN A 107 52.76 -15.56 -11.62
N TYR A 108 53.73 -14.93 -12.29
CA TYR A 108 54.37 -15.47 -13.48
C TYR A 108 55.88 -15.68 -13.30
N PHE A 109 56.40 -15.48 -12.08
CA PHE A 109 57.82 -15.65 -11.74
C PHE A 109 58.76 -14.92 -12.71
N LEU A 110 58.35 -13.75 -13.22
CA LEU A 110 59.15 -12.96 -14.13
C LEU A 110 60.19 -12.16 -13.34
N SER A 111 61.48 -12.39 -13.56
CA SER A 111 62.57 -11.61 -12.95
C SER A 111 63.36 -10.83 -14.00
N LYS A 112 63.96 -9.70 -13.60
CA LYS A 112 64.88 -8.94 -14.46
C LYS A 112 66.26 -9.59 -14.49
N GLU A 113 67.07 -9.26 -15.49
CA GLU A 113 68.47 -9.73 -15.57
C GLU A 113 69.23 -9.40 -14.28
N GLY A 114 69.71 -10.45 -13.60
CA GLY A 114 70.44 -10.35 -12.32
C GLY A 114 69.60 -10.57 -11.05
N GLU A 115 68.28 -10.77 -11.14
CA GLU A 115 67.40 -11.09 -10.01
C GLU A 115 67.27 -12.63 -9.83
N ILE A 116 67.37 -13.13 -8.58
CA ILE A 116 67.22 -14.56 -8.22
C ILE A 116 65.85 -14.77 -7.55
N ILE A 117 65.06 -15.73 -8.06
CA ILE A 117 63.72 -16.06 -7.55
C ILE A 117 63.81 -17.15 -6.49
N PHE A 118 63.21 -16.92 -5.33
CA PHE A 118 63.08 -17.92 -4.27
C PHE A 118 61.62 -18.39 -4.20
N ILE A 119 61.41 -19.70 -4.30
CA ILE A 119 60.08 -20.34 -4.16
C ILE A 119 60.07 -21.04 -2.81
N THR A 120 59.19 -20.61 -1.92
CA THR A 120 59.02 -21.23 -0.60
C THR A 120 58.04 -22.41 -0.71
N PRO A 121 58.22 -23.54 0.01
CA PRO A 121 57.37 -24.72 -0.14
C PRO A 121 55.89 -24.55 0.30
N ASP A 122 55.55 -23.42 0.92
CA ASP A 122 54.23 -23.15 1.50
C ASP A 122 53.32 -22.26 0.61
N ASP A 123 53.76 -21.91 -0.61
CA ASP A 123 52.98 -21.19 -1.63
C ASP A 123 52.55 -22.09 -2.80
#